data_AF-A0A212ACA4-F1
#
_entry.id   AF-A0A212ACA4-F1
#
_cell.length_a   1.000
_cell.length_b   1.000
_cell.length_c   1.000
_cell.angle_alpha   90.00
_cell.angle_beta   90.00
_cell.angle_gamma   90.00
#
_symmetry.space_group_name_H-M   'P 1'
#
loop_
_entity.id
_entity.type
_entity.pdbx_description
1 polymer ?
#
loop_
_entity_poly.entity_id
_entity_poly.type
_entity_poly.pdbx_seq_one_letter_code
_entity_poly.pdbx_strand_id
1 'polypeptide(L)'
;MISIAAESPLTPDGRALVAESQAHMEAVFPGGGIFTLTAEEIAASPGVFLIAREEGQALGCVALVARPGYGEVKRLWMRPAARGRGVARSLMIALEQEAHAAGSRLMRLETGPALPAAVALYRALGYRERGPFGDYDPHPDSLFMEKSLPREGRCLCGRIRYRAEGEVLWQLHCHCESCRRATSSPMTSFFAVRDGGWRWTGEEPASYASSPGVTRYFCPTCGSPMGYRPAKGGEIHFYACSQDDSAAFAPEGHDFVEERLPWLHLSDPGS
;
A
#
# COMPACT_ATOMS: atom_id res chain seq x y z
N MET A 1 -12.34 10.26 24.06
CA MET A 1 -11.32 9.53 23.27
C MET A 1 -11.97 9.12 21.97
N ILE A 2 -11.32 9.36 20.83
CA ILE A 2 -11.86 8.95 19.53
C ILE A 2 -11.52 7.48 19.29
N SER A 3 -12.53 6.67 18.97
CA SER A 3 -12.38 5.29 18.51
C SER A 3 -12.69 5.18 17.02
N ILE A 4 -12.07 4.23 16.34
CA ILE A 4 -12.36 3.89 14.94
C ILE A 4 -12.62 2.39 14.88
N ALA A 5 -13.71 2.00 14.24
CA ALA A 5 -14.08 0.60 14.08
C ALA A 5 -14.76 0.35 12.73
N ALA A 6 -14.64 -0.88 12.25
CA ALA A 6 -15.45 -1.37 11.14
C ALA A 6 -16.91 -1.51 11.59
N GLU A 7 -17.81 -0.87 10.86
CA GLU A 7 -19.24 -0.89 11.11
C GLU A 7 -20.00 -1.04 9.79
N SER A 8 -21.25 -1.51 9.83
CA SER A 8 -22.07 -1.54 8.63
C SER A 8 -22.50 -0.13 8.22
N PRO A 9 -22.38 0.26 6.93
CA PRO A 9 -22.92 1.53 6.44
C PRO A 9 -24.45 1.56 6.50
N LEU A 10 -25.12 0.42 6.73
CA LEU A 10 -26.57 0.31 6.82
C LEU A 10 -27.13 0.63 8.22
N THR A 11 -26.26 0.86 9.20
CA THR A 11 -26.65 1.38 10.52
C THR A 11 -27.27 2.79 10.38
N PRO A 12 -28.10 3.24 11.34
CA PRO A 12 -28.64 4.61 11.30
C PRO A 12 -27.56 5.68 11.18
N ASP A 13 -26.47 5.56 11.93
CA ASP A 13 -25.32 6.47 11.85
C ASP A 13 -24.58 6.36 10.51
N GLY A 14 -24.36 5.14 10.01
CA GLY A 14 -23.71 4.92 8.71
C GLY A 14 -24.48 5.57 7.58
N ARG A 15 -25.80 5.37 7.53
CA ARG A 15 -26.70 6.00 6.54
C ARG A 15 -26.69 7.50 6.65
N ALA A 16 -26.75 8.04 7.88
CA ALA A 16 -26.71 9.48 8.11
C ALA A 16 -25.40 10.09 7.59
N LEU A 17 -24.25 9.49 7.91
CA LEU A 17 -22.95 9.96 7.44
C LEU A 17 -22.82 9.90 5.91
N VAL A 18 -23.30 8.83 5.27
CA VAL A 18 -23.31 8.72 3.80
C VAL A 18 -24.22 9.79 3.17
N ALA A 19 -25.41 10.01 3.73
CA ALA A 19 -26.34 11.03 3.25
C ALA A 19 -25.78 12.46 3.43
N GLU A 20 -25.17 12.76 4.57
CA GLU A 20 -24.49 14.04 4.81
C GLU A 20 -23.32 14.26 3.83
N SER A 21 -22.53 13.21 3.57
CA SER A 21 -21.47 13.23 2.56
C SER A 21 -22.03 13.51 1.17
N GLN A 22 -23.13 12.86 0.80
CA GLN A 22 -23.80 13.06 -0.49
C GLN A 22 -24.25 14.51 -0.66
N ALA A 23 -25.00 15.04 0.31
CA ALA A 23 -25.48 16.42 0.27
C ALA A 23 -24.33 17.43 0.19
N HIS A 24 -23.20 17.15 0.86
CA HIS A 24 -22.00 17.99 0.73
C HIS A 24 -21.41 17.97 -0.68
N MET A 25 -21.28 16.78 -1.29
CA MET A 25 -20.76 16.66 -2.66
C MET A 25 -21.66 17.37 -3.67
N GLU A 26 -22.98 17.24 -3.55
CA GLU A 26 -23.96 17.93 -4.41
C GLU A 26 -23.88 19.46 -4.28
N ALA A 27 -23.63 19.96 -3.07
CA ALA A 27 -23.44 21.39 -2.85
C ALA A 27 -22.13 21.93 -3.45
N VAL A 28 -21.06 21.13 -3.46
CA VAL A 28 -19.75 21.53 -4.02
C VAL A 28 -19.70 21.36 -5.54
N PHE A 29 -20.37 20.34 -6.08
CA PHE A 29 -20.36 20.00 -7.50
C PHE A 29 -21.79 19.99 -8.10
N PRO A 30 -22.46 21.16 -8.17
CA PRO A 30 -23.85 21.25 -8.64
C PRO A 30 -24.03 20.90 -10.14
N GLY A 31 -22.93 20.85 -10.91
CA GLY A 31 -22.93 20.53 -12.35
C GLY A 31 -22.79 19.04 -12.68
N GLY A 32 -22.70 18.16 -11.68
CA GLY A 32 -22.45 16.72 -11.87
C GLY A 32 -21.00 16.32 -11.57
N GLY A 33 -20.56 15.15 -12.05
CA GLY A 33 -19.22 14.61 -11.79
C GLY A 33 -19.05 13.98 -10.40
N ILE A 34 -20.15 13.68 -9.70
CA ILE A 34 -20.14 13.09 -8.36
C ILE A 34 -20.19 11.56 -8.48
N PHE A 35 -19.05 10.91 -8.31
CA PHE A 35 -18.94 9.46 -8.40
C PHE A 35 -18.93 8.80 -7.04
N THR A 36 -20.12 8.66 -6.46
CA THR A 36 -20.24 8.27 -5.07
C THR A 36 -21.23 7.13 -4.86
N LEU A 37 -20.99 6.28 -3.86
CA LEU A 37 -21.77 5.07 -3.59
C LEU A 37 -22.78 5.27 -2.46
N THR A 38 -24.01 4.83 -2.63
CA THR A 38 -25.02 4.72 -1.56
C THR A 38 -24.56 3.78 -0.44
N ALA A 39 -25.22 3.82 0.72
CA ALA A 39 -24.90 2.91 1.83
C ALA A 39 -25.06 1.44 1.42
N GLU A 40 -26.07 1.15 0.61
CA GLU A 40 -26.34 -0.16 0.00
C GLU A 40 -25.22 -0.61 -0.93
N GLU A 41 -24.78 0.25 -1.84
CA GLU A 41 -23.69 -0.09 -2.77
C GLU A 41 -22.36 -0.30 -2.05
N ILE A 42 -22.08 0.47 -0.98
CA ILE A 42 -20.91 0.22 -0.13
C ILE A 42 -21.04 -1.13 0.57
N ALA A 43 -22.20 -1.45 1.15
CA ALA A 43 -22.42 -2.73 1.83
C ALA A 43 -22.32 -3.93 0.87
N ALA A 44 -22.70 -3.75 -0.39
CA ALA A 44 -22.62 -4.78 -1.42
C ALA A 44 -21.23 -4.91 -2.06
N SER A 45 -20.34 -3.94 -1.83
CA SER A 45 -18.98 -3.95 -2.38
C SER A 45 -18.02 -4.71 -1.44
N PRO A 46 -17.08 -5.50 -1.98
CA PRO A 46 -16.03 -6.09 -1.15
C PRO A 46 -15.17 -4.96 -0.55
N GLY A 47 -14.90 -5.00 0.75
CA GLY A 47 -14.13 -3.97 1.43
C GLY A 47 -14.58 -3.75 2.87
N VAL A 48 -14.35 -2.53 3.39
CA VAL A 48 -14.67 -2.17 4.78
C VAL A 48 -15.23 -0.76 4.86
N PHE A 49 -16.13 -0.52 5.80
CA PHE A 49 -16.63 0.81 6.15
C PHE A 49 -16.24 1.12 7.59
N LEU A 50 -15.51 2.21 7.80
CA LEU A 50 -15.01 2.62 9.11
C LEU A 50 -15.79 3.85 9.59
N ILE A 51 -16.18 3.83 10.87
CA ILE A 51 -16.77 4.99 11.55
C ILE A 51 -15.81 5.43 12.67
N ALA A 52 -15.58 6.74 12.75
CA ALA A 52 -14.94 7.36 13.90
C ALA A 52 -16.00 7.81 14.90
N ARG A 53 -15.86 7.45 16.18
CA ARG A 53 -16.78 7.81 17.26
C ARG A 53 -16.07 8.51 18.40
N GLU A 54 -16.78 9.37 19.11
CA GLU A 54 -16.37 9.91 20.41
C GLU A 54 -17.58 9.88 21.34
N GLU A 55 -17.46 9.22 22.49
CA GLU A 55 -18.54 9.11 23.48
C GLU A 55 -19.86 8.58 22.87
N GLY A 56 -19.73 7.62 21.94
CA GLY A 56 -20.86 7.02 21.21
C GLY A 56 -21.33 7.82 20.00
N GLN A 57 -21.01 9.11 19.92
CA GLN A 57 -21.39 9.96 18.79
C GLN A 57 -20.53 9.66 17.56
N ALA A 58 -21.17 9.36 16.44
CA ALA A 58 -20.48 9.23 15.16
C ALA A 58 -19.96 10.60 14.68
N LEU A 59 -18.67 10.69 14.37
CA LEU A 59 -18.01 11.93 13.94
C LEU A 59 -17.83 11.99 12.43
N GLY A 60 -17.58 10.84 11.80
CA GLY A 60 -17.30 10.73 10.37
C GLY A 60 -17.02 9.29 9.95
N CYS A 61 -16.86 9.07 8.66
CA CYS A 61 -16.63 7.76 8.08
C CYS A 61 -15.63 7.79 6.93
N VAL A 62 -15.19 6.59 6.54
CA VAL A 62 -14.53 6.32 5.26
C VAL A 62 -14.82 4.88 4.83
N ALA A 63 -14.89 4.64 3.52
CA ALA A 63 -15.06 3.33 2.93
C ALA A 63 -13.79 2.93 2.14
N LEU A 64 -13.47 1.64 2.19
CA LEU A 64 -12.56 0.98 1.28
C LEU A 64 -13.39 0.09 0.38
N VAL A 65 -13.20 0.19 -0.93
CA VAL A 65 -13.72 -0.78 -1.89
C VAL A 65 -12.55 -1.53 -2.50
N ALA A 66 -12.52 -2.85 -2.31
CA ALA A 66 -11.49 -3.71 -2.86
C ALA A 66 -11.70 -3.89 -4.38
N ARG A 67 -10.63 -3.67 -5.14
CA ARG A 67 -10.55 -3.89 -6.58
C ARG A 67 -9.41 -4.86 -6.89
N PRO A 68 -9.41 -5.52 -8.05
CA PRO A 68 -8.24 -6.26 -8.50
C PRO A 68 -7.00 -5.36 -8.53
N GLY A 69 -6.03 -5.67 -7.68
CA GLY A 69 -4.73 -4.98 -7.59
C GLY A 69 -4.68 -3.70 -6.74
N TYR A 70 -5.80 -3.15 -6.27
CA TYR A 70 -5.79 -1.94 -5.42
C TYR A 70 -7.01 -1.82 -4.50
N GLY A 71 -6.86 -1.04 -3.43
CA GLY A 71 -7.95 -0.61 -2.57
C GLY A 71 -8.37 0.81 -2.95
N GLU A 72 -9.67 1.03 -3.14
CA GLU A 72 -10.22 2.31 -3.53
C GLU A 72 -10.83 3.03 -2.33
N VAL A 73 -10.34 4.24 -2.03
CA VAL A 73 -10.92 5.10 -0.98
C VAL A 73 -12.22 5.69 -1.50
N LYS A 74 -13.28 5.51 -0.73
CA LYS A 74 -14.60 6.10 -0.98
C LYS A 74 -15.13 6.77 0.28
N ARG A 75 -16.02 7.75 0.10
CA ARG A 75 -16.87 8.30 1.16
C ARG A 75 -16.11 8.76 2.43
N LEU A 76 -14.96 9.39 2.25
CA LEU A 76 -14.31 10.09 3.36
C LEU A 76 -15.13 11.33 3.71
N TRP A 77 -15.75 11.34 4.90
CA TRP A 77 -16.58 12.44 5.36
C TRP A 77 -16.41 12.69 6.85
N MET A 78 -16.39 13.96 7.23
CA MET A 78 -16.40 14.40 8.62
C MET A 78 -17.48 15.44 8.84
N ARG A 79 -18.28 15.25 9.90
CA ARG A 79 -19.21 16.25 10.40
C ARG A 79 -18.45 17.55 10.72
N PRO A 80 -19.04 18.74 10.45
CA PRO A 80 -18.36 20.02 10.68
C PRO A 80 -17.75 20.17 12.07
N ALA A 81 -18.45 19.74 13.11
CA ALA A 81 -17.99 19.80 14.51
C ALA A 81 -16.75 18.93 14.82
N ALA A 82 -16.42 17.96 13.96
CA ALA A 82 -15.28 17.07 14.13
C ALA A 82 -14.02 17.51 13.35
N ARG A 83 -14.12 18.57 12.54
CA ARG A 83 -13.02 19.05 11.67
C ARG A 83 -11.92 19.72 12.50
N GLY A 84 -10.69 19.73 11.96
CA GLY A 84 -9.52 20.32 12.62
C GLY A 84 -8.96 19.49 13.80
N ARG A 85 -9.56 18.34 14.12
CA ARG A 85 -9.17 17.47 15.26
C ARG A 85 -8.35 16.24 14.86
N GLY A 86 -7.92 16.16 13.60
CA GLY A 86 -7.14 15.02 13.08
C GLY A 86 -7.94 13.75 12.77
N VAL A 87 -9.26 13.74 12.94
CA VAL A 87 -10.10 12.52 12.78
C VAL A 87 -9.99 11.90 11.38
N ALA A 88 -10.03 12.72 10.32
CA ALA A 88 -9.91 12.23 8.95
C ALA A 88 -8.55 11.55 8.68
N ARG A 89 -7.47 12.06 9.28
CA ARG A 89 -6.14 11.43 9.22
C ARG A 89 -6.17 10.06 9.91
N SER A 90 -6.77 9.97 11.09
CA SER A 90 -6.88 8.69 11.81
C SER A 90 -7.73 7.67 11.04
N LEU A 91 -8.83 8.10 10.42
CA LEU A 91 -9.65 7.24 9.56
C LEU A 91 -8.86 6.72 8.36
N MET A 92 -8.12 7.57 7.67
CA MET A 92 -7.30 7.15 6.53
C MET A 92 -6.18 6.18 6.94
N ILE A 93 -5.50 6.41 8.06
CA ILE A 93 -4.47 5.49 8.57
C ILE A 93 -5.07 4.12 8.89
N ALA A 94 -6.23 4.10 9.57
CA ALA A 94 -6.94 2.86 9.84
C ALA A 94 -7.37 2.16 8.53
N LEU A 95 -7.86 2.92 7.55
CA LEU A 95 -8.24 2.38 6.25
C LEU A 95 -7.06 1.76 5.49
N GLU A 96 -5.90 2.41 5.50
CA GLU A 96 -4.66 1.88 4.90
C GLU A 96 -4.22 0.57 5.58
N GLN A 97 -4.41 0.46 6.90
CA GLN A 97 -4.12 -0.77 7.65
C GLN A 97 -5.07 -1.90 7.26
N GLU A 98 -6.37 -1.62 7.16
CA GLU A 98 -7.37 -2.60 6.70
C GLU A 98 -7.07 -3.05 5.26
N ALA A 99 -6.73 -2.12 4.37
CA ALA A 99 -6.36 -2.44 3.00
C ALA A 99 -5.10 -3.32 2.94
N HIS A 100 -4.08 -3.02 3.73
CA HIS A 100 -2.87 -3.82 3.81
C HIS A 100 -3.16 -5.22 4.37
N ALA A 101 -3.95 -5.33 5.44
CA ALA A 101 -4.34 -6.61 6.04
C ALA A 101 -5.17 -7.47 5.07
N ALA A 102 -5.97 -6.85 4.21
CA ALA A 102 -6.72 -7.50 3.15
C ALA A 102 -5.87 -7.85 1.90
N GLY A 103 -4.55 -7.60 1.93
CA GLY A 103 -3.64 -7.96 0.85
C GLY A 103 -3.46 -6.89 -0.23
N SER A 104 -4.05 -5.71 -0.10
CA SER A 104 -3.78 -4.60 -1.02
C SER A 104 -2.40 -4.00 -0.76
N ARG A 105 -1.69 -3.59 -1.81
CA ARG A 105 -0.43 -2.81 -1.73
C ARG A 105 -0.51 -1.44 -2.37
N LEU A 106 -1.67 -1.11 -2.93
CA LEU A 106 -1.89 0.12 -3.65
C LEU A 106 -3.23 0.68 -3.22
N MET A 107 -3.22 1.92 -2.77
CA MET A 107 -4.43 2.69 -2.52
C MET A 107 -4.65 3.65 -3.67
N ARG A 108 -5.89 3.76 -4.16
CA ARG A 108 -6.31 4.75 -5.14
C ARG A 108 -7.51 5.50 -4.66
N LEU A 109 -7.66 6.73 -5.12
CA LEU A 109 -8.82 7.56 -4.83
C LEU A 109 -9.11 8.52 -5.97
N GLU A 110 -10.38 8.86 -6.07
CA GLU A 110 -10.90 9.98 -6.84
C GLU A 110 -11.44 11.02 -5.84
N THR A 111 -11.16 12.29 -6.11
CA THR A 111 -11.64 13.43 -5.33
C THR A 111 -11.73 14.63 -6.26
N GLY A 112 -12.44 15.70 -5.90
CA GLY A 112 -12.47 16.89 -6.74
C GLY A 112 -11.45 17.96 -6.32
N PRO A 113 -10.88 18.74 -7.26
CA PRO A 113 -9.96 19.83 -6.94
C PRO A 113 -10.63 20.93 -6.10
N ALA A 114 -11.97 21.03 -6.13
CA ALA A 114 -12.76 21.92 -5.28
C ALA A 114 -12.83 21.49 -3.80
N LEU A 115 -12.17 20.38 -3.40
CA LEU A 115 -12.07 19.90 -2.02
C LEU A 115 -10.64 20.06 -1.46
N PRO A 116 -10.12 21.29 -1.29
CA PRO A 116 -8.71 21.52 -0.98
C PRO A 116 -8.25 20.91 0.35
N ALA A 117 -9.14 20.80 1.34
CA ALA A 117 -8.83 20.16 2.62
C ALA A 117 -8.59 18.64 2.47
N ALA A 118 -9.36 17.97 1.60
CA ALA A 118 -9.16 16.54 1.32
C ALA A 118 -7.86 16.32 0.53
N VAL A 119 -7.63 17.12 -0.51
CA VAL A 119 -6.39 17.06 -1.32
C VAL A 119 -5.16 17.29 -0.44
N ALA A 120 -5.19 18.29 0.44
CA ALA A 120 -4.11 18.56 1.39
C ALA A 120 -3.88 17.39 2.35
N LEU A 121 -4.94 16.76 2.86
CA LEU A 121 -4.85 15.56 3.69
C LEU A 121 -4.17 14.42 2.94
N TYR A 122 -4.61 14.11 1.71
CA TYR A 122 -4.05 13.02 0.92
C TYR A 122 -2.56 13.25 0.60
N ARG A 123 -2.18 14.46 0.17
CA ARG A 123 -0.75 14.81 -0.04
C ARG A 123 0.06 14.65 1.25
N ALA A 124 -0.46 15.10 2.39
CA ALA A 124 0.19 14.96 3.69
C ALA A 124 0.23 13.52 4.23
N LEU A 125 -0.50 12.60 3.61
CA LEU A 125 -0.45 11.16 3.84
C LEU A 125 0.44 10.42 2.84
N GLY A 126 1.03 11.13 1.86
CA GLY A 126 1.92 10.56 0.86
C GLY A 126 1.23 10.07 -0.41
N TYR A 127 -0.04 10.40 -0.63
CA TYR A 127 -0.69 10.18 -1.92
C TYR A 127 -0.13 11.12 -2.97
N ARG A 128 0.09 10.59 -4.18
CA ARG A 128 0.61 11.29 -5.35
C ARG A 128 -0.44 11.32 -6.44
N GLU A 129 -0.46 12.38 -7.24
CA GLU A 129 -1.40 12.52 -8.35
C GLU A 129 -1.09 11.52 -9.47
N ARG A 130 -2.12 11.11 -10.18
CA ARG A 130 -2.04 10.21 -11.34
C ARG A 130 -3.17 10.51 -12.35
N GLY A 131 -3.18 9.80 -13.48
CA GLY A 131 -4.30 9.84 -14.43
C GLY A 131 -5.57 9.14 -13.91
N PRO A 132 -6.60 8.92 -14.75
CA PRO A 132 -7.78 8.11 -14.38
C PRO A 132 -7.45 6.61 -14.18
N PHE A 133 -8.31 5.88 -13.45
CA PHE A 133 -8.19 4.43 -13.22
C PHE A 133 -9.56 3.75 -13.19
N GLY A 134 -9.58 2.42 -13.32
CA GLY A 134 -10.82 1.66 -13.28
C GLY A 134 -11.78 2.14 -14.36
N ASP A 135 -13.00 2.44 -13.94
CA ASP A 135 -14.08 2.89 -14.83
C ASP A 135 -14.21 4.43 -14.88
N TYR A 136 -13.23 5.18 -14.37
CA TYR A 136 -13.24 6.63 -14.40
C TYR A 136 -12.78 7.19 -15.74
N ASP A 137 -13.66 7.95 -16.39
CA ASP A 137 -13.28 8.84 -17.48
C ASP A 137 -12.60 10.11 -16.93
N PRO A 138 -11.66 10.71 -17.68
CA PRO A 138 -11.12 12.02 -17.33
C PRO A 138 -12.24 13.07 -17.26
N HIS A 139 -12.34 13.76 -16.13
CA HIS A 139 -13.31 14.85 -15.93
C HIS A 139 -12.60 16.06 -15.29
N PRO A 140 -12.91 17.32 -15.69
CA PRO A 140 -12.25 18.51 -15.16
C PRO A 140 -12.42 18.68 -13.64
N ASP A 141 -13.51 18.16 -13.10
CA ASP A 141 -13.80 18.19 -11.65
C ASP A 141 -13.26 16.96 -10.90
N SER A 142 -12.43 16.12 -11.53
CA SER A 142 -11.81 14.96 -10.90
C SER A 142 -10.29 15.10 -10.80
N LEU A 143 -9.77 14.74 -9.64
CA LEU A 143 -8.38 14.56 -9.30
C LEU A 143 -8.20 13.13 -8.81
N PHE A 144 -7.28 12.41 -9.45
CA PHE A 144 -6.98 11.04 -9.09
C PHE A 144 -5.65 10.97 -8.36
N MET A 145 -5.61 10.21 -7.27
CA MET A 145 -4.38 10.04 -6.50
C MET A 145 -4.17 8.57 -6.14
N GLU A 146 -2.91 8.19 -5.92
CA GLU A 146 -2.55 6.87 -5.43
C GLU A 146 -1.41 6.91 -4.41
N LYS A 147 -1.32 5.84 -3.64
CA LYS A 147 -0.26 5.61 -2.65
C LYS A 147 0.09 4.14 -2.58
N SER A 148 1.37 3.81 -2.71
CA SER A 148 1.88 2.49 -2.38
C SER A 148 1.86 2.29 -0.87
N LEU A 149 1.30 1.17 -0.42
CA LEU A 149 1.33 0.82 1.00
C LEU A 149 2.68 0.19 1.36
N PRO A 150 3.15 0.40 2.60
CA PRO A 150 4.42 -0.15 3.03
C PRO A 150 4.50 -1.67 2.86
N ARG A 151 5.68 -2.17 2.48
CA ARG A 151 6.04 -3.59 2.54
C ARG A 151 6.86 -3.82 3.79
N GLU A 152 6.44 -4.76 4.61
CA GLU A 152 7.17 -5.17 5.81
C GLU A 152 7.68 -6.60 5.65
N GLY A 153 8.79 -6.88 6.32
CA GLY A 153 9.38 -8.21 6.28
C GLY A 153 10.31 -8.45 7.45
N ARG A 154 10.73 -9.70 7.58
CA ARG A 154 11.51 -10.19 8.71
C ARG A 154 12.44 -11.34 8.32
N CYS A 155 13.48 -11.54 9.12
CA CYS A 155 14.27 -12.77 9.05
C CYS A 155 13.50 -13.97 9.63
N LEU A 156 14.02 -15.19 9.43
CA LEU A 156 13.40 -16.43 9.93
C LEU A 156 13.10 -16.38 11.45
N CYS A 157 14.01 -15.84 12.26
CA CYS A 157 13.80 -15.74 13.72
C CYS A 157 13.05 -14.48 14.15
N GLY A 158 12.71 -13.57 13.23
CA GLY A 158 11.95 -12.35 13.50
C GLY A 158 12.72 -11.18 14.13
N ARG A 159 14.02 -11.33 14.45
CA ARG A 159 14.85 -10.27 15.07
C ARG A 159 15.12 -9.08 14.14
N ILE A 160 15.52 -9.38 12.91
CA ILE A 160 15.67 -8.37 11.88
C ILE A 160 14.31 -8.15 11.25
N ARG A 161 13.88 -6.89 11.21
CA ARG A 161 12.68 -6.44 10.50
C ARG A 161 13.01 -5.22 9.66
N TYR A 162 12.27 -5.04 8.57
CA TYR A 162 12.31 -3.83 7.78
C TYR A 162 10.92 -3.35 7.45
N ARG A 163 10.85 -2.07 7.06
CA ARG A 163 9.68 -1.44 6.48
C ARG A 163 10.13 -0.63 5.28
N ALA A 164 9.54 -0.90 4.13
CA ALA A 164 9.76 -0.20 2.87
C ALA A 164 8.49 0.55 2.49
N GLU A 165 8.53 1.87 2.53
CA GLU A 165 7.40 2.77 2.25
C GLU A 165 7.48 3.42 0.86
N GLY A 166 8.61 3.23 0.18
CA GLY A 166 8.83 3.70 -1.18
C GLY A 166 8.14 2.86 -2.24
N GLU A 167 8.05 3.44 -3.43
CA GLU A 167 7.67 2.73 -4.64
C GLU A 167 8.62 1.56 -4.91
N VAL A 168 8.04 0.42 -5.29
CA VAL A 168 8.82 -0.71 -5.80
C VAL A 168 9.29 -0.34 -7.20
N LEU A 169 10.60 -0.27 -7.38
CA LEU A 169 11.23 0.13 -8.65
C LEU A 169 11.14 -0.99 -9.69
N TRP A 170 11.27 -2.22 -9.22
CA TRP A 170 11.15 -3.45 -10.01
C TRP A 170 11.07 -4.65 -9.05
N GLN A 171 10.56 -5.77 -9.57
CA GLN A 171 10.55 -7.05 -8.84
C GLN A 171 10.77 -8.22 -9.80
N LEU A 172 11.82 -9.01 -9.57
CA LEU A 172 12.30 -10.00 -10.54
C LEU A 172 12.83 -11.29 -9.90
N HIS A 173 12.93 -12.33 -10.73
CA HIS A 173 13.67 -13.55 -10.43
C HIS A 173 15.10 -13.47 -10.98
N CYS A 174 16.11 -13.58 -10.13
CA CYS A 174 17.51 -13.62 -10.53
C CYS A 174 18.04 -15.07 -10.55
N HIS A 175 18.70 -15.45 -11.65
CA HIS A 175 19.21 -16.80 -11.87
C HIS A 175 20.74 -16.92 -11.73
N CYS A 176 21.45 -15.81 -11.53
CA CYS A 176 22.92 -15.81 -11.49
C CYS A 176 23.49 -16.70 -10.37
N GLU A 177 24.66 -17.28 -10.61
CA GLU A 177 25.35 -18.16 -9.68
C GLU A 177 25.57 -17.49 -8.32
N SER A 178 25.90 -16.20 -8.29
CA SER A 178 26.10 -15.44 -7.04
C SER A 178 24.86 -15.47 -6.15
N CYS A 179 23.68 -15.21 -6.72
CA CYS A 179 22.42 -15.25 -5.99
C CYS A 179 22.06 -16.68 -5.56
N ARG A 180 22.19 -17.66 -6.47
CA ARG A 180 21.93 -19.07 -6.16
C ARG A 180 22.78 -19.58 -5.00
N ARG A 181 24.08 -19.26 -4.97
CA ARG A 181 25.01 -19.66 -3.90
C ARG A 181 24.77 -18.89 -2.61
N ALA A 182 24.40 -17.60 -2.70
CA ALA A 182 24.11 -16.80 -1.50
C ALA A 182 22.86 -17.30 -0.75
N THR A 183 21.91 -17.94 -1.43
CA THR A 183 20.65 -18.42 -0.82
C THR A 183 20.47 -19.92 -0.84
N SER A 184 21.42 -20.69 -1.37
CA SER A 184 21.29 -22.15 -1.59
C SER A 184 19.97 -22.53 -2.29
N SER A 185 19.59 -21.76 -3.31
CA SER A 185 18.31 -21.87 -4.02
C SER A 185 18.55 -21.89 -5.54
N PRO A 186 17.70 -22.54 -6.35
CA PRO A 186 17.83 -22.53 -7.81
C PRO A 186 17.69 -21.15 -8.46
N MET A 187 17.06 -20.21 -7.76
CA MET A 187 16.97 -18.79 -8.13
C MET A 187 16.66 -17.96 -6.88
N THR A 188 16.73 -16.64 -7.00
CA THR A 188 16.38 -15.73 -5.90
C THR A 188 15.48 -14.60 -6.39
N SER A 189 14.39 -14.38 -5.68
CA SER A 189 13.44 -13.30 -5.97
C SER A 189 13.79 -12.03 -5.20
N PHE A 190 13.77 -10.90 -5.88
CA PHE A 190 14.07 -9.59 -5.29
C PHE A 190 12.99 -8.58 -5.64
N PHE A 191 12.83 -7.58 -4.78
CA PHE A 191 12.21 -6.31 -5.14
C PHE A 191 13.11 -5.16 -4.71
N ALA A 192 13.16 -4.11 -5.52
CA ALA A 192 14.00 -2.95 -5.27
C ALA A 192 13.21 -1.75 -4.77
N VAL A 193 13.82 -1.01 -3.85
CA VAL A 193 13.28 0.23 -3.30
C VAL A 193 14.39 1.25 -3.23
N ARG A 194 14.08 2.50 -3.60
CA ARG A 194 15.01 3.62 -3.52
C ARG A 194 15.47 3.84 -2.08
N ASP A 195 16.74 4.18 -1.91
CA ASP A 195 17.26 4.64 -0.63
C ASP A 195 16.46 5.85 -0.10
N GLY A 196 16.26 5.88 1.21
CA GLY A 196 15.35 6.82 1.89
C GLY A 196 13.89 6.37 1.92
N GLY A 197 13.49 5.40 1.08
CA GLY A 197 12.16 4.79 1.07
C GLY A 197 12.03 3.54 1.94
N TRP A 198 13.02 3.24 2.78
CA TRP A 198 13.03 2.04 3.61
C TRP A 198 13.85 2.25 4.89
N ARG A 199 13.59 1.43 5.91
CA ARG A 199 14.37 1.38 7.16
C ARG A 199 14.32 0.01 7.81
N TRP A 200 15.36 -0.34 8.56
CA TRP A 200 15.28 -1.43 9.53
C TRP A 200 14.40 -1.01 10.70
N THR A 201 13.54 -1.91 11.17
CA THR A 201 12.59 -1.70 12.27
C THR A 201 12.81 -2.66 13.44
N GLY A 202 13.64 -3.68 13.25
CA GLY A 202 14.12 -4.58 14.30
C GLY A 202 15.58 -4.31 14.65
N GLU A 203 16.29 -5.36 15.07
CA GLU A 203 17.75 -5.30 15.23
C GLU A 203 18.43 -5.00 13.87
N GLU A 204 19.60 -4.39 13.90
CA GLU A 204 20.38 -4.07 12.69
C GLU A 204 21.03 -5.35 12.13
N PRO A 205 20.93 -5.63 10.81
CA PRO A 205 21.53 -6.82 10.23
C PRO A 205 23.05 -6.72 10.16
N ALA A 206 23.71 -7.88 10.24
CA ALA A 206 25.11 -7.99 9.87
C ALA A 206 25.27 -7.83 8.35
N SER A 207 26.45 -7.41 7.91
CA SER A 207 26.73 -7.22 6.48
C SER A 207 28.13 -7.66 6.08
N TYR A 208 28.31 -7.96 4.79
CA TYR A 208 29.60 -8.23 4.18
C TYR A 208 29.62 -7.80 2.72
N ALA A 209 30.81 -7.48 2.19
CA ALA A 209 31.00 -7.23 0.76
C ALA A 209 31.03 -8.56 0.00
N SER A 210 30.03 -8.83 -0.85
CA SER A 210 29.96 -10.09 -1.61
C SER A 210 30.73 -10.04 -2.93
N SER A 211 30.94 -8.84 -3.47
CA SER A 211 31.72 -8.54 -4.65
C SER A 211 32.09 -7.05 -4.63
N PRO A 212 33.03 -6.58 -5.49
CA PRO A 212 33.39 -5.16 -5.53
C PRO A 212 32.15 -4.27 -5.71
N GLY A 213 31.88 -3.43 -4.70
CA GLY A 213 30.75 -2.51 -4.72
C GLY A 213 29.38 -3.13 -4.43
N VAL A 214 29.29 -4.37 -3.91
CA VAL A 214 28.01 -4.97 -3.50
C VAL A 214 28.08 -5.42 -2.04
N THR A 215 27.18 -4.89 -1.22
CA THR A 215 27.05 -5.26 0.20
C THR A 215 25.81 -6.11 0.40
N ARG A 216 25.92 -7.29 1.03
CA ARG A 216 24.79 -8.13 1.42
C ARG A 216 24.51 -8.01 2.91
N TYR A 217 23.24 -8.02 3.28
CA TYR A 217 22.73 -7.92 4.64
C TYR A 217 22.05 -9.22 5.05
N PHE A 218 22.30 -9.69 6.27
CA PHE A 218 21.76 -10.94 6.79
C PHE A 218 21.56 -10.89 8.31
N CYS A 219 20.72 -11.78 8.82
CA CYS A 219 20.54 -11.93 10.27
C CYS A 219 21.72 -12.72 10.86
N PRO A 220 22.50 -12.17 11.81
CA PRO A 220 23.63 -12.89 12.42
C PRO A 220 23.18 -14.07 13.32
N THR A 221 21.89 -14.13 13.69
CA THR A 221 21.35 -15.20 14.54
C THR A 221 20.88 -16.40 13.73
N CYS A 222 20.09 -16.19 12.68
CA CYS A 222 19.49 -17.29 11.91
C CYS A 222 20.03 -17.42 10.48
N GLY A 223 20.96 -16.57 10.07
CA GLY A 223 21.57 -16.59 8.75
C GLY A 223 20.68 -16.12 7.60
N SER A 224 19.41 -15.76 7.86
CA SER A 224 18.50 -15.35 6.77
C SER A 224 19.04 -14.15 6.02
N PRO A 225 19.09 -14.21 4.69
CA PRO A 225 19.44 -13.06 3.87
C PRO A 225 18.28 -12.04 3.86
N MET A 226 18.60 -10.76 4.04
CA MET A 226 17.60 -9.70 4.22
C MET A 226 17.58 -8.71 3.07
N GLY A 227 18.74 -8.35 2.52
CA GLY A 227 18.82 -7.56 1.30
C GLY A 227 20.24 -7.46 0.78
N TYR A 228 20.41 -6.78 -0.34
CA TYR A 228 21.73 -6.33 -0.79
C TYR A 228 21.65 -4.93 -1.39
N ARG A 229 22.75 -4.20 -1.33
CA ARG A 229 22.88 -2.85 -1.89
C ARG A 229 24.07 -2.79 -2.85
N PRO A 230 23.86 -2.48 -4.13
CA PRO A 230 24.93 -2.08 -5.02
C PRO A 230 25.40 -0.66 -4.69
N ALA A 231 26.67 -0.37 -4.94
CA ALA A 231 27.28 0.94 -4.69
C ALA A 231 26.79 2.03 -5.66
N LYS A 232 26.19 1.62 -6.79
CA LYS A 232 25.57 2.49 -7.79
C LYS A 232 24.06 2.21 -7.80
N GLY A 233 23.26 3.22 -8.11
CA GLY A 233 21.79 3.10 -8.23
C GLY A 233 21.01 3.76 -7.10
N GLY A 234 21.56 3.81 -5.88
CA GLY A 234 20.88 4.43 -4.73
C GLY A 234 19.61 3.68 -4.31
N GLU A 235 19.70 2.35 -4.27
CA GLU A 235 18.61 1.44 -3.97
C GLU A 235 19.09 0.24 -3.13
N ILE A 236 18.14 -0.40 -2.45
CA ILE A 236 18.30 -1.70 -1.80
C ILE A 236 17.40 -2.73 -2.48
N HIS A 237 17.89 -3.94 -2.63
CA HIS A 237 17.13 -5.07 -3.13
C HIS A 237 16.86 -6.02 -1.98
N PHE A 238 15.60 -6.05 -1.52
CA PHE A 238 15.16 -6.95 -0.47
C PHE A 238 14.85 -8.32 -1.08
N TYR A 239 15.17 -9.39 -0.34
CA TYR A 239 14.77 -10.74 -0.74
C TYR A 239 13.25 -10.85 -0.63
N ALA A 240 12.55 -11.12 -1.73
CA ALA A 240 11.10 -11.04 -1.76
C ALA A 240 10.42 -12.00 -0.76
N CYS A 241 11.02 -13.17 -0.52
CA CYS A 241 10.51 -14.16 0.42
C CYS A 241 10.74 -13.79 1.90
N SER A 242 11.40 -12.66 2.19
CA SER A 242 11.49 -12.11 3.55
C SER A 242 10.28 -11.25 3.93
N GLN A 243 9.41 -10.92 2.97
CA GLN A 243 8.19 -10.14 3.22
C GLN A 243 7.25 -10.91 4.15
N ASP A 244 6.56 -10.18 5.03
CA ASP A 244 5.58 -10.76 5.96
C ASP A 244 4.41 -11.41 5.19
N ASP A 245 4.03 -10.84 4.04
CA ASP A 245 3.16 -11.47 3.04
C ASP A 245 3.92 -11.59 1.71
N SER A 246 4.60 -12.72 1.56
CA SER A 246 5.37 -13.10 0.36
C SER A 246 4.50 -13.60 -0.78
N ALA A 247 3.23 -13.96 -0.53
CA ALA A 247 2.30 -14.40 -1.58
C ALA A 247 1.88 -13.24 -2.49
N ALA A 248 1.95 -12.00 -1.99
CA ALA A 248 1.71 -10.79 -2.78
C ALA A 248 2.87 -10.36 -3.69
N PHE A 249 3.95 -11.14 -3.76
CA PHE A 249 5.03 -10.90 -4.72
C PHE A 249 4.58 -11.29 -6.13
N ALA A 250 4.79 -10.39 -7.11
CA ALA A 250 4.35 -10.59 -8.49
C ALA A 250 5.50 -10.30 -9.47
N PRO A 251 6.39 -11.26 -9.78
CA PRO A 251 7.56 -11.02 -10.61
C PRO A 251 7.17 -10.36 -11.95
N GLU A 252 7.95 -9.37 -12.37
CA GLU A 252 7.82 -8.65 -13.64
C GLU A 252 8.70 -9.24 -14.74
N GLY A 253 9.63 -10.13 -14.37
CA GLY A 253 10.54 -10.78 -15.29
C GLY A 253 11.69 -11.52 -14.59
N HIS A 254 12.64 -11.96 -15.41
CA HIS A 254 13.76 -12.77 -15.00
C HIS A 254 15.07 -12.12 -15.46
N ASP A 255 16.10 -12.19 -14.63
CA ASP A 255 17.43 -11.64 -14.89
C ASP A 255 18.50 -12.73 -14.81
N PHE A 256 19.56 -12.57 -15.61
CA PHE A 256 20.62 -13.57 -15.81
C PHE A 256 20.09 -14.96 -16.24
N VAL A 257 19.07 -14.99 -17.10
CA VAL A 257 18.38 -16.23 -17.52
C VAL A 257 19.34 -17.23 -18.18
N GLU A 258 20.41 -16.76 -18.80
CA GLU A 258 21.49 -17.57 -19.35
C GLU A 258 22.19 -18.46 -18.29
N GLU A 259 22.14 -18.08 -17.01
CA GLU A 259 22.67 -18.86 -15.89
C GLU A 259 21.61 -19.75 -15.20
N ARG A 260 20.37 -19.78 -15.73
CA ARG A 260 19.29 -20.61 -15.18
C ARG A 260 19.66 -22.08 -15.20
N LEU A 261 19.42 -22.75 -14.08
CA LEU A 261 19.64 -24.18 -13.98
C LEU A 261 18.71 -24.93 -14.95
N PRO A 262 19.24 -25.89 -15.74
CA PRO A 262 18.49 -26.51 -16.84
C PRO A 262 17.29 -27.34 -16.37
N TRP A 263 17.25 -27.71 -15.09
CA TRP A 263 16.16 -28.47 -14.47
C TRP A 263 15.08 -27.57 -13.83
N LEU A 264 15.28 -26.25 -13.78
CA LEU A 264 14.30 -25.31 -13.25
C LEU A 264 13.36 -24.86 -14.38
N HIS A 265 12.10 -25.26 -14.28
CA HIS A 265 11.03 -24.83 -15.17
C HIS A 265 10.02 -23.99 -14.39
N LEU A 266 9.73 -22.79 -14.87
CA LEU A 266 8.78 -21.85 -14.28
C LEU A 266 7.69 -21.53 -15.32
N SER A 267 6.53 -21.08 -14.85
CA SER A 267 5.36 -20.82 -15.71
C SER A 267 4.78 -19.43 -15.48
N ASP A 268 5.62 -18.49 -15.05
CA ASP A 268 5.27 -17.11 -14.78
C ASP A 268 5.60 -16.17 -15.96
N PRO A 269 5.03 -14.95 -16.00
CA PRO A 269 5.30 -14.01 -17.07
C PRO A 269 6.81 -13.68 -17.16
N GLY A 270 7.45 -14.06 -18.26
CA GLY A 270 8.88 -13.81 -18.49
C GLY A 270 9.81 -15.00 -18.26
N SER A 271 9.27 -16.18 -17.90
CA SER A 271 10.04 -17.43 -17.74
C SER A 271 10.39 -18.16 -19.03
#